data_AF-A0A7S6PW13-F1
#
_entry.id   AF-A0A7S6PW13-F1
#
_cell.length_a   1.000
_cell.length_b   1.000
_cell.length_c   1.000
_cell.angle_alpha   90.00
_cell.angle_beta   90.00
_cell.angle_gamma   90.00
#
_symmetry.space_group_name_H-M   'P 1'
#
loop_
_entity.id
_entity.type
_entity.pdbx_description
1 polymer ?
#
loop_
_entity_poly.entity_id
_entity_poly.type
_entity_poly.pdbx_seq_one_letter_code
_entity_poly.pdbx_strand_id
1 'polypeptide(L)'
;MELENSLREAKASYNNMLDLYYQCSSKYAQVSKKEIFPQDQSMLETYKEKFEQAFENCCQISGRVDRVLSDLKGGSHKLVDNNSFSSIITDFNNYLSNLTLTEICLVINITSAMFILSCLVTIILAFYGNFIINKFSLEKKYPKLAKLINARHTLQHSYVVFNTSIIVVTLIGMIIINFICLTN
;
A
#
# COMPACT_ATOMS: atom_id res chain seq x y z
N MET A 1 14.57 7.01 -11.95
CA MET A 1 15.53 7.99 -11.41
C MET A 1 15.37 8.18 -9.90
N GLU A 2 14.19 8.51 -9.36
CA GLU A 2 13.99 8.61 -7.89
C GLU A 2 14.18 7.28 -7.13
N LEU A 3 13.68 6.17 -7.67
CA LEU A 3 13.79 4.84 -7.04
C LEU A 3 15.24 4.35 -6.93
N GLU A 4 16.08 4.65 -7.93
CA GLU A 4 17.50 4.28 -7.93
C GLU A 4 18.29 5.10 -6.91
N ASN A 5 17.94 6.37 -6.72
CA ASN A 5 18.52 7.19 -5.66
C ASN A 5 18.12 6.68 -4.27
N SER A 6 16.85 6.33 -4.05
CA SER A 6 16.42 5.76 -2.76
C SER A 6 17.08 4.41 -2.45
N LEU A 7 17.33 3.59 -3.47
CA LEU A 7 18.04 2.31 -3.33
C LEU A 7 19.54 2.51 -3.04
N ARG A 8 20.16 3.53 -3.63
CA ARG A 8 21.56 3.88 -3.35
C ARG A 8 21.73 4.40 -1.93
N GLU A 9 20.78 5.19 -1.45
CA GLU A 9 20.74 5.68 -0.07
C GLU A 9 20.52 4.53 0.93
N ALA A 10 19.63 3.58 0.63
CA ALA A 10 19.44 2.39 1.45
C ALA A 10 20.72 1.54 1.54
N LYS A 11 21.43 1.35 0.43
CA LYS A 11 22.72 0.63 0.39
C LYS A 11 23.81 1.35 1.20
N ALA A 12 23.89 2.68 1.10
CA ALA A 12 24.83 3.47 1.89
C ALA A 12 24.53 3.38 3.39
N SER A 13 23.25 3.42 3.77
CA SER A 13 22.79 3.25 5.15
C SER A 13 23.13 1.87 5.71
N TYR A 14 22.96 0.82 4.91
CA TYR A 14 23.34 -0.56 5.27
C TYR A 14 24.85 -0.70 5.55
N ASN A 15 25.70 -0.17 4.66
CA ASN A 15 27.16 -0.23 4.85
C ASN A 15 27.60 0.52 6.12
N ASN A 16 26.94 1.64 6.44
CA ASN A 16 27.21 2.38 7.66
C ASN A 16 26.79 1.61 8.92
N MET A 17 25.66 0.90 8.87
CA MET A 17 25.27 -0.03 9.94
C MET A 17 26.27 -1.18 10.12
N LEU A 18 26.83 -1.70 9.01
CA LEU A 18 27.84 -2.75 9.06
C LEU A 18 29.14 -2.26 9.74
N ASP A 19 29.57 -1.03 9.46
CA ASP A 19 30.76 -0.45 10.10
C ASP A 19 30.53 -0.21 11.61
N LEU A 20 29.36 0.32 11.99
CA LEU A 20 28.95 0.46 13.38
C LEU A 20 28.93 -0.88 14.12
N TYR A 21 28.52 -1.96 13.45
CA TYR A 21 28.56 -3.31 14.00
C TYR A 21 29.99 -3.76 14.32
N TYR A 22 30.95 -3.58 13.41
CA TYR A 22 32.36 -3.94 13.68
C TYR A 22 32.96 -3.12 14.83
N GLN A 23 32.58 -1.84 14.92
CA GLN A 23 33.00 -0.99 16.04
C GLN A 23 32.39 -1.44 17.38
N CYS A 24 31.10 -1.78 17.41
CA CYS A 24 30.44 -2.30 18.61
C CYS A 24 30.99 -3.68 19.03
N SER A 25 31.19 -4.58 18.07
CA SER A 25 31.73 -5.92 18.30
C SER A 25 33.15 -5.87 18.88
N SER A 26 34.03 -5.05 18.31
CA SER A 26 35.39 -4.89 18.82
C SER A 26 35.43 -4.26 20.22
N LYS A 27 34.51 -3.32 20.51
CA LYS A 27 34.38 -2.71 21.84
C LYS A 27 33.82 -3.70 22.88
N TYR A 28 32.89 -4.57 22.49
CA TYR A 28 32.37 -5.64 23.36
C TYR A 28 33.42 -6.72 23.66
N ALA A 29 34.25 -7.10 22.69
CA ALA A 29 35.36 -8.03 22.89
C ALA A 29 36.38 -7.54 23.93
N GLN A 30 36.51 -6.21 24.09
CA GLN A 30 37.35 -5.60 25.13
C GLN A 30 36.67 -5.59 26.51
N VAL A 31 35.34 -5.45 26.56
CA VAL A 31 34.56 -5.44 27.82
C VAL A 31 34.46 -6.85 28.43
N SER A 32 34.43 -7.90 27.60
CA SER A 32 34.36 -9.32 28.02
C SER A 32 35.56 -9.83 28.84
N LYS A 33 36.66 -9.05 28.99
CA LYS A 33 37.83 -9.44 29.79
C LYS A 33 37.77 -9.01 31.26
N LYS A 34 36.74 -8.27 31.69
CA LYS A 34 36.53 -7.94 33.10
C LYS A 34 35.45 -8.86 33.67
N GLU A 35 35.77 -9.53 34.78
CA GLU A 35 35.04 -10.63 35.42
C GLU A 35 33.51 -10.47 35.40
N ILE A 36 32.81 -11.43 34.78
CA ILE A 36 31.35 -11.53 34.73
C ILE A 36 30.94 -12.80 35.49
N PHE A 37 29.94 -12.68 36.39
CA PHE A 37 29.42 -13.77 37.23
C PHE A 37 28.65 -14.84 36.41
N PRO A 38 28.61 -16.10 36.87
CA PRO A 38 28.14 -17.25 36.08
C PRO A 38 26.66 -17.20 35.61
N GLN A 39 25.82 -16.36 36.22
CA GLN A 39 24.42 -16.19 35.81
C GLN A 39 24.24 -15.28 34.58
N ASP A 40 25.19 -14.37 34.33
CA ASP A 40 25.18 -13.47 33.17
C ASP A 40 25.72 -14.15 31.91
N GLN A 41 26.49 -15.23 32.05
CA GLN A 41 27.09 -15.96 30.94
C GLN A 41 26.04 -16.75 30.12
N SER A 42 25.02 -17.31 30.78
CA SER A 42 23.92 -18.01 30.09
C SER A 42 22.98 -17.06 29.35
N MET A 43 22.74 -15.88 29.92
CA MET A 43 22.00 -14.80 29.27
C MET A 43 22.77 -14.27 28.06
N LEU A 44 24.08 -14.11 28.17
CA LEU A 44 24.95 -13.66 27.08
C LEU A 44 24.92 -14.64 25.89
N GLU A 45 25.05 -15.94 26.14
CA GLU A 45 24.95 -16.96 25.07
C GLU A 45 23.55 -16.97 24.43
N THR A 46 22.49 -16.79 25.23
CA THR A 46 21.11 -16.67 24.70
C THR A 46 20.95 -15.42 23.81
N TYR A 47 21.57 -14.29 24.18
CA TYR A 47 21.56 -13.08 23.35
C TYR A 47 22.38 -13.24 22.07
N LYS A 48 23.53 -13.91 22.16
CA LYS A 48 24.39 -14.21 21.02
C LYS A 48 23.67 -15.11 20.02
N GLU A 49 23.03 -16.17 20.48
CA GLU A 49 22.25 -17.09 19.64
C GLU A 49 21.07 -16.37 18.96
N LYS A 50 20.30 -15.56 19.71
CA LYS A 50 19.21 -14.77 19.13
C LYS A 50 19.71 -13.74 18.11
N PHE A 51 20.89 -13.19 18.33
CA PHE A 51 21.49 -12.22 17.42
C PHE A 51 22.02 -12.90 16.15
N GLU A 52 22.68 -14.05 16.27
CA GLU A 52 23.11 -14.88 15.14
C GLU A 52 21.91 -15.34 14.31
N GLN A 53 20.83 -15.77 14.95
CA GLN A 53 19.58 -16.15 14.28
C GLN A 53 18.94 -14.96 13.56
N ALA A 54 18.90 -13.79 14.19
CA ALA A 54 18.40 -12.56 13.56
C ALA A 54 19.29 -12.15 12.36
N PHE A 55 20.61 -12.33 12.47
CA PHE A 55 21.57 -12.02 11.41
C PHE A 55 21.44 -12.98 10.23
N GLU A 56 21.30 -14.27 10.48
CA GLU A 56 21.07 -15.28 9.45
C GLU A 56 19.77 -15.02 8.69
N ASN A 57 18.69 -14.68 9.42
CA ASN A 57 17.43 -14.25 8.82
C ASN A 57 17.61 -13.00 7.94
N CYS A 58 18.43 -12.04 8.38
CA CYS A 58 18.73 -10.83 7.61
C CYS A 58 19.53 -11.14 6.33
N CYS A 59 20.51 -12.04 6.40
CA CYS A 59 21.26 -12.52 5.24
C CYS A 59 20.35 -13.27 4.25
N GLN A 60 19.41 -14.08 4.73
CA GLN A 60 18.41 -14.72 3.87
C GLN A 60 17.50 -13.70 3.18
N ILE A 61 17.06 -12.67 3.89
CA ILE A 61 16.26 -11.58 3.31
C ILE A 61 17.08 -10.81 2.28
N SER A 62 18.36 -10.51 2.54
CA SER A 62 19.28 -9.89 1.58
C SER A 62 19.38 -10.70 0.30
N GLY A 63 19.55 -12.03 0.40
CA GLY A 63 19.57 -12.92 -0.77
C GLY A 63 18.23 -13.03 -1.50
N ARG A 64 17.09 -12.72 -0.86
CA ARG A 64 15.78 -12.58 -1.53
C ARG A 64 15.67 -11.23 -2.24
N VAL A 65 16.19 -10.17 -1.63
CA VAL A 65 16.23 -8.82 -2.22
C VAL A 65 17.14 -8.77 -3.44
N ASP A 66 18.31 -9.41 -3.40
CA ASP A 66 19.22 -9.50 -4.55
C ASP A 66 18.60 -10.29 -5.71
N ARG A 67 17.84 -11.35 -5.43
CA ARG A 67 17.06 -12.09 -6.44
C ARG A 67 15.96 -11.24 -7.06
N VAL A 68 15.19 -10.54 -6.23
CA VAL A 68 14.16 -9.60 -6.72
C VAL A 68 14.80 -8.46 -7.53
N LEU A 69 15.97 -7.98 -7.13
CA LEU A 69 16.71 -6.93 -7.83
C LEU A 69 17.29 -7.43 -9.16
N SER A 70 17.76 -8.67 -9.24
CA SER A 70 18.19 -9.29 -10.49
C SER A 70 17.01 -9.54 -11.43
N ASP A 71 15.86 -9.96 -10.90
CA ASP A 71 14.63 -10.15 -11.68
C ASP A 71 14.09 -8.80 -12.21
N LEU A 72 14.21 -7.72 -11.43
CA LEU A 72 13.84 -6.36 -11.84
C LEU A 72 14.82 -5.75 -12.86
N LYS A 73 16.13 -6.05 -12.75
CA LYS A 73 17.14 -5.64 -13.74
C LYS A 73 17.06 -6.43 -15.05
N GLY A 74 16.53 -7.66 -15.01
CA GLY A 74 16.44 -8.56 -16.16
C GLY A 74 15.19 -8.41 -17.03
N GLY A 75 14.16 -7.67 -16.61
CA GLY A 75 12.94 -7.61 -17.41
C GLY A 75 11.86 -6.70 -16.83
N SER A 76 11.81 -5.48 -17.33
CA SER A 76 10.64 -4.62 -17.28
C SER A 76 9.48 -5.27 -18.06
N HIS A 77 8.75 -6.25 -17.51
CA HIS A 77 7.44 -6.68 -18.05
C HIS A 77 6.56 -7.61 -17.17
N LYS A 78 6.72 -7.68 -15.84
CA LYS A 78 5.86 -8.56 -14.99
C LYS A 78 5.23 -7.88 -13.76
N LEU A 79 4.65 -6.68 -13.92
CA LEU A 79 3.90 -6.04 -12.83
C LEU A 79 2.39 -6.31 -12.83
N VAL A 80 1.87 -7.04 -13.82
CA VAL A 80 0.54 -7.68 -13.75
C VAL A 80 0.68 -9.03 -14.42
N ASP A 81 0.78 -10.10 -13.63
CA ASP A 81 0.67 -11.45 -14.17
C ASP A 81 -0.78 -11.62 -14.63
N ASN A 82 -1.03 -11.52 -15.94
CA ASN A 82 -2.38 -11.60 -16.53
C ASN A 82 -3.15 -12.84 -16.04
N ASN A 83 -2.44 -13.89 -15.64
CA ASN A 83 -2.99 -15.13 -15.12
C ASN A 83 -3.78 -14.96 -13.80
N SER A 84 -3.35 -14.04 -12.91
CA SER A 84 -4.04 -13.81 -11.63
C SER A 84 -5.32 -13.00 -11.79
N PHE A 85 -5.36 -12.08 -12.77
CA PHE A 85 -6.57 -11.32 -13.06
C PHE A 85 -7.58 -12.19 -13.82
N SER A 86 -7.09 -13.03 -14.75
CA SER A 86 -7.96 -13.99 -15.45
C SER A 86 -8.55 -15.03 -14.52
N SER A 87 -7.83 -15.49 -13.48
CA SER A 87 -8.37 -16.46 -12.52
C SER A 87 -9.51 -15.85 -11.70
N ILE A 88 -9.35 -14.61 -11.21
CA ILE A 88 -10.40 -13.89 -10.47
C ILE A 88 -11.63 -13.65 -11.36
N ILE A 89 -11.43 -13.27 -12.61
CA ILE A 89 -12.52 -13.10 -13.58
C ILE A 89 -13.24 -14.43 -13.84
N THR A 90 -12.48 -15.53 -13.95
CA THR A 90 -13.04 -16.87 -14.20
C THR A 90 -13.86 -17.36 -13.00
N ASP A 91 -13.36 -17.15 -11.78
CA ASP A 91 -14.07 -17.50 -10.55
C ASP A 91 -15.36 -16.67 -10.40
N PHE A 92 -15.30 -15.39 -10.74
CA PHE A 92 -16.48 -14.50 -10.72
C PHE A 92 -17.52 -14.90 -11.78
N ASN A 93 -17.08 -15.27 -12.99
CA ASN A 93 -17.97 -15.78 -14.04
C ASN A 93 -18.61 -17.10 -13.65
N ASN A 94 -17.87 -18.01 -13.00
CA ASN A 94 -18.41 -19.26 -12.49
C ASN A 94 -19.44 -19.03 -11.38
N TYR A 95 -19.22 -18.05 -10.50
CA TYR A 95 -20.21 -17.63 -9.52
C TYR A 95 -21.48 -17.11 -10.21
N LEU A 96 -21.35 -16.15 -11.12
CA LEU A 96 -22.49 -15.58 -11.85
C LEU A 96 -23.27 -16.62 -12.66
N SER A 97 -22.60 -17.63 -13.22
CA SER A 97 -23.24 -18.68 -14.01
C SER A 97 -24.12 -19.62 -13.19
N ASN A 98 -23.94 -19.66 -11.87
CA ASN A 98 -24.74 -20.48 -10.96
C ASN A 98 -25.95 -19.73 -10.36
N LEU A 99 -26.08 -18.42 -10.61
CA LEU A 99 -27.18 -17.61 -10.08
C LEU A 99 -28.33 -17.52 -11.09
N THR A 100 -29.55 -17.38 -10.57
CA THR A 100 -30.72 -17.06 -11.40
C THR A 100 -30.65 -15.61 -11.90
N LEU A 101 -31.32 -15.32 -13.02
CA LEU A 101 -31.30 -13.99 -13.65
C LEU A 101 -31.75 -12.88 -12.68
N THR A 102 -32.73 -13.17 -11.84
CA THR A 102 -33.23 -12.26 -10.79
C THR A 102 -32.18 -12.00 -9.71
N GLU A 103 -31.45 -13.03 -9.25
CA GLU A 103 -30.40 -12.87 -8.24
C GLU A 103 -29.21 -12.06 -8.79
N ILE A 104 -28.84 -12.27 -10.06
CA ILE A 104 -27.79 -11.48 -10.74
C ILE A 104 -28.18 -10.01 -10.79
N CYS A 105 -29.43 -9.69 -11.14
CA CYS A 105 -29.94 -8.32 -11.15
C CYS A 105 -29.84 -7.67 -9.76
N LEU A 106 -30.22 -8.42 -8.71
CA LEU A 106 -30.18 -7.96 -7.32
C LEU A 106 -28.75 -7.67 -6.86
N VAL A 107 -27.80 -8.56 -7.19
CA VAL A 107 -26.37 -8.37 -6.91
C VAL A 107 -25.84 -7.12 -7.61
N ILE A 108 -26.10 -6.95 -8.92
CA ILE A 108 -25.62 -5.78 -9.66
C ILE A 108 -26.21 -4.49 -9.09
N ASN A 109 -27.49 -4.51 -8.69
CA ASN A 109 -28.12 -3.34 -8.09
C ASN A 109 -27.51 -2.97 -6.73
N ILE A 110 -27.29 -3.94 -5.83
CA ILE A 110 -26.68 -3.69 -4.53
C ILE A 110 -25.24 -3.18 -4.70
N THR A 111 -24.45 -3.81 -5.57
CA THR A 111 -23.07 -3.40 -5.83
C THR A 111 -23.02 -2.00 -6.44
N SER A 112 -23.92 -1.68 -7.38
CA SER A 112 -24.00 -0.35 -7.99
C SER A 112 -24.42 0.72 -6.99
N ALA A 113 -25.35 0.41 -6.08
CA ALA A 113 -25.77 1.32 -5.01
C ALA A 113 -24.62 1.60 -4.02
N MET A 114 -23.86 0.56 -3.62
CA MET A 114 -22.66 0.72 -2.78
C MET A 114 -21.58 1.58 -3.46
N PHE A 115 -21.43 1.41 -4.78
CA PHE A 115 -20.49 2.21 -5.57
C PHE A 115 -20.91 3.69 -5.62
N ILE A 116 -22.19 3.98 -5.89
CA ILE A 116 -22.73 5.35 -5.85
C ILE A 116 -22.52 5.96 -4.46
N LEU A 117 -22.77 5.21 -3.39
CA LEU A 117 -22.54 5.67 -2.01
C LEU A 117 -21.07 6.05 -1.77
N SER A 118 -20.13 5.25 -2.26
CA SER A 118 -18.69 5.54 -2.17
C SER A 118 -18.32 6.84 -2.91
N CYS A 119 -18.86 7.04 -4.11
CA CYS A 119 -18.71 8.29 -4.86
C CYS A 119 -19.27 9.49 -4.08
N LEU A 120 -20.45 9.35 -3.45
CA LEU A 120 -21.06 10.40 -2.63
C LEU A 120 -20.20 10.75 -1.41
N VAL A 121 -19.68 9.75 -0.69
CA VAL A 121 -18.75 9.98 0.43
C VAL A 121 -17.51 10.74 -0.03
N THR A 122 -16.98 10.38 -1.20
CA THR A 122 -15.81 11.06 -1.79
C THR A 122 -16.10 12.53 -2.11
N ILE A 123 -17.29 12.82 -2.66
CA ILE A 123 -17.73 14.19 -2.92
C ILE A 123 -17.92 14.97 -1.62
N ILE A 124 -18.55 14.38 -0.60
CA ILE A 124 -18.76 15.01 0.72
C ILE A 124 -17.42 15.34 1.36
N LEU A 125 -16.47 14.40 1.38
CA LEU A 125 -15.13 14.61 1.91
C LEU A 125 -14.36 15.69 1.14
N ALA A 126 -14.59 15.82 -0.17
CA ALA A 126 -14.01 16.90 -0.96
C ALA A 126 -14.55 18.28 -0.53
N PHE A 127 -15.87 18.41 -0.36
CA PHE A 127 -16.51 19.64 0.10
C PHE A 127 -16.11 20.02 1.53
N TYR A 128 -16.18 19.08 2.48
CA TYR A 128 -15.80 19.34 3.87
C TYR A 128 -14.31 19.61 4.04
N GLY A 129 -13.46 19.00 3.21
CA GLY A 129 -12.03 19.30 3.18
C GLY A 129 -11.76 20.79 2.93
N ASN A 130 -12.42 21.37 1.93
CA ASN A 130 -12.30 22.80 1.63
C ASN A 130 -12.85 23.69 2.75
N PHE A 131 -13.96 23.30 3.37
CA PHE A 131 -14.53 24.03 4.50
C PHE A 131 -13.57 24.09 5.70
N ILE A 132 -12.91 22.97 6.04
CA ILE A 132 -11.94 22.89 7.13
C ILE A 132 -10.70 23.76 6.83
N ILE A 133 -10.19 23.70 5.61
CA ILE A 133 -9.03 24.51 5.19
C ILE A 133 -9.30 26.00 5.37
N ASN A 134 -10.46 26.46 4.90
CA ASN A 134 -10.84 27.87 4.95
C ASN A 134 -11.11 28.33 6.40
N LYS A 135 -11.83 27.52 7.19
CA LYS A 135 -12.17 27.85 8.59
C LYS A 135 -10.96 27.96 9.50
N PHE A 136 -9.92 27.14 9.28
CA PHE A 136 -8.72 27.15 10.11
C PHE A 136 -7.58 28.02 9.54
N SER A 137 -7.78 28.69 8.39
CA SER A 137 -6.74 29.51 7.73
C SER A 137 -5.39 28.79 7.64
N LEU A 138 -5.44 27.48 7.37
CA LEU A 138 -4.27 26.59 7.37
C LEU A 138 -3.18 27.06 6.39
N GLU A 139 -3.56 27.78 5.35
CA GLU A 139 -2.65 28.42 4.39
C GLU A 139 -1.72 29.45 5.04
N LYS A 140 -2.21 30.24 6.01
CA LYS A 140 -1.37 31.22 6.73
C LYS A 140 -0.49 30.57 7.78
N LYS A 141 -0.97 29.51 8.43
CA LYS A 141 -0.27 28.87 9.54
C LYS A 141 0.81 27.87 9.10
N TYR A 142 0.64 27.24 7.93
CA TYR A 142 1.58 26.24 7.40
C TYR A 142 1.82 26.40 5.88
N PRO A 143 2.80 27.22 5.46
CA PRO A 143 3.04 27.54 4.05
C PRO A 143 3.53 26.34 3.21
N LYS A 144 4.14 25.33 3.83
CA LYS A 144 4.52 24.08 3.14
C LYS A 144 3.29 23.21 2.82
N LEU A 145 2.29 23.18 3.70
CA LEU A 145 1.03 22.49 3.48
C LEU A 145 0.15 23.23 2.47
N ALA A 146 0.27 24.56 2.37
CA ALA A 146 -0.48 25.37 1.41
C ALA A 146 -0.25 24.90 -0.05
N LYS A 147 0.97 24.53 -0.46
CA LYS A 147 1.23 23.99 -1.80
C LYS A 147 0.53 22.66 -2.06
N LEU A 148 0.54 21.76 -1.08
CA LEU A 148 -0.12 20.45 -1.17
C LEU A 148 -1.65 20.59 -1.17
N ILE A 149 -2.17 21.55 -0.41
CA ILE A 149 -3.58 21.92 -0.38
C ILE A 149 -4.03 22.49 -1.73
N ASN A 150 -3.26 23.39 -2.34
CA ASN A 150 -3.62 24.02 -3.61
C ASN A 150 -3.59 23.02 -4.79
N ALA A 151 -2.61 22.09 -4.78
CA ALA A 151 -2.58 20.96 -5.70
C ALA A 151 -3.78 20.02 -5.50
N ARG A 152 -4.13 19.71 -4.25
CA ARG A 152 -5.31 18.90 -3.89
C ARG A 152 -6.62 19.59 -4.30
N HIS A 153 -6.72 20.91 -4.17
CA HIS A 153 -7.91 21.69 -4.53
C HIS A 153 -8.21 21.59 -6.03
N THR A 154 -7.17 21.68 -6.87
CA THR A 154 -7.30 21.52 -8.32
C THR A 154 -7.72 20.10 -8.70
N LEU A 155 -7.15 19.08 -8.02
CA LEU A 155 -7.56 17.69 -8.19
C LEU A 155 -9.02 17.48 -7.74
N GLN A 156 -9.43 18.06 -6.61
CA GLN A 156 -10.78 17.89 -6.07
C GLN A 156 -11.88 18.34 -7.03
N HIS A 157 -11.72 19.46 -7.72
CA HIS A 157 -12.72 19.90 -8.71
C HIS A 157 -12.86 18.87 -9.85
N SER A 158 -11.74 18.36 -10.35
CA SER A 158 -11.74 17.29 -11.36
C SER A 158 -12.36 15.99 -10.82
N TYR A 159 -12.07 15.61 -9.58
CA TYR A 159 -12.63 14.44 -8.91
C TYR A 159 -14.15 14.55 -8.71
N VAL A 160 -14.68 15.72 -8.36
CA VAL A 160 -16.13 15.90 -8.19
C VAL A 160 -16.83 15.75 -9.54
N VAL A 161 -16.35 16.41 -10.59
CA VAL A 161 -16.92 16.28 -11.94
C VAL A 161 -16.87 14.84 -12.45
N PHE A 162 -15.74 14.16 -12.26
CA PHE A 162 -15.57 12.76 -12.66
C PHE A 162 -16.49 11.81 -11.89
N ASN A 163 -16.56 11.93 -10.55
CA ASN A 163 -17.47 11.12 -9.72
C ASN A 163 -18.94 11.38 -10.06
N THR A 164 -19.32 12.64 -10.29
CA THR A 164 -20.70 12.97 -10.71
C THR A 164 -21.03 12.36 -12.07
N SER A 165 -20.11 12.42 -13.04
CA SER A 165 -20.31 11.77 -14.35
C SER A 165 -20.47 10.26 -14.22
N ILE A 166 -19.67 9.63 -13.37
CA ILE A 166 -19.76 8.19 -13.09
C ILE A 166 -21.10 7.83 -12.45
N ILE A 167 -21.56 8.59 -11.46
CA ILE A 167 -22.86 8.37 -10.81
C ILE A 167 -23.99 8.40 -11.85
N VAL A 168 -23.99 9.37 -12.77
CA VAL A 168 -25.02 9.47 -13.82
C VAL A 168 -25.01 8.24 -14.72
N VAL A 169 -23.82 7.79 -15.16
CA VAL A 169 -23.70 6.59 -16.00
C VAL A 169 -24.16 5.34 -15.25
N THR A 170 -23.78 5.17 -13.99
CA THR A 170 -24.20 4.03 -13.16
C THR A 170 -25.72 4.02 -12.95
N LEU A 171 -26.35 5.18 -12.73
CA LEU A 171 -27.81 5.28 -12.58
C LEU A 171 -28.53 4.89 -13.88
N ILE A 172 -28.05 5.34 -15.04
CA ILE A 172 -28.61 4.93 -16.33
C ILE A 172 -28.47 3.40 -16.51
N GLY A 173 -27.31 2.83 -16.15
CA GLY A 173 -27.09 1.39 -16.17
C GLY A 173 -28.07 0.62 -15.29
N MET A 174 -28.30 1.08 -14.05
CA MET A 174 -29.29 0.47 -13.15
C MET A 174 -30.71 0.51 -13.72
N ILE A 175 -31.11 1.61 -14.37
CA ILE A 175 -32.43 1.71 -15.01
C ILE A 175 -32.58 0.66 -16.11
N ILE A 176 -31.55 0.48 -16.95
CA ILE A 176 -31.56 -0.53 -18.03
C ILE A 176 -31.66 -1.94 -17.46
N ILE A 177 -30.85 -2.25 -16.43
CA ILE A 177 -30.83 -3.58 -15.80
C ILE A 177 -32.16 -3.89 -15.14
N ASN A 178 -32.78 -2.91 -14.46
CA ASN A 178 -34.12 -3.05 -13.89
C ASN A 178 -35.17 -3.33 -14.96
N PHE A 179 -35.08 -2.68 -16.12
CA PHE A 179 -36.00 -2.92 -17.23
C PHE A 179 -35.86 -4.34 -17.80
N ILE A 180 -34.63 -4.83 -17.95
CA ILE A 180 -34.34 -6.20 -18.39
C ILE A 180 -34.87 -7.21 -17.38
N CYS A 181 -34.71 -6.96 -16.09
CA CYS A 181 -35.20 -7.82 -15.01
C CYS A 181 -36.73 -7.84 -14.89
N LEU A 182 -37.41 -6.77 -15.29
CA LEU A 182 -38.88 -6.72 -15.30
C LEU A 182 -39.48 -7.44 -16.51
N THR A 183 -38.74 -7.49 -17.62
CA THR A 183 -39.22 -8.06 -18.88
C THR A 183 -38.99 -9.58 -18.98
N ASN A 184 -38.00 -10.11 -18.25
CA ASN A 184 -37.71 -11.54 -18.12
C ASN A 184 -38.37 -12.12 -16.87
#